data_AF-A0AAE0T5J1-F1
#
_entry.id   AF-A0AAE0T5J1-F1
#
_cell.length_a   1.000
_cell.length_b   1.000
_cell.length_c   1.000
_cell.angle_alpha   90.00
_cell.angle_beta   90.00
_cell.angle_gamma   90.00
#
_symmetry.space_group_name_H-M   'P 1'
#
loop_
_entity.id
_entity.type
_entity.pdbx_description
1 polymer ?
#
loop_
_entity_poly.entity_id
_entity_poly.type
_entity_poly.pdbx_seq_one_letter_code
_entity_poly.pdbx_strand_id
1 'polypeptide(L)'
;MANAVYEVKNKGHFGLAAPAYVHFTSPIRRYADLFNHRNLKRFLTGQKPASPNAQDAKHISGCEKNASAAESRVSKFYRFLYAERLIGQTFNGKISAVTRKGVFVDTEEKGIEGLIPEGGESRAASVRNGMKYLDRQGMPDFVYVHDAVRPFITLKLIQELLLTAQKSGAAAPAVNPVETVRLSDADGHYALLNRDNLKLMQTPQVICADYVRRFFLPELASQVQFTDEISVVENLAEVLS
;
A
#
# COMPACT_ATOMS: atom_id res chain seq x y z
N MET A 1 16.83 0.47 -20.12
CA MET A 1 17.93 1.42 -20.41
C MET A 1 18.61 1.79 -19.12
N ALA A 2 19.91 2.07 -19.12
CA ALA A 2 20.61 2.55 -17.93
C ALA A 2 20.21 4.00 -17.63
N ASN A 3 20.11 4.36 -16.35
CA ASN A 3 19.86 5.75 -15.93
C ASN A 3 21.07 6.62 -16.26
N ALA A 4 20.82 7.85 -16.72
CA ALA A 4 21.86 8.85 -16.90
C ALA A 4 22.53 9.18 -15.55
N VAL A 5 23.82 9.49 -15.60
CA VAL A 5 24.64 9.83 -14.42
C VAL A 5 25.67 10.89 -14.80
N TYR A 6 26.15 11.65 -13.81
CA TYR A 6 27.31 12.51 -14.00
C TYR A 6 28.59 11.68 -14.00
N GLU A 7 29.42 11.86 -15.02
CA GLU A 7 30.74 11.27 -15.10
C GLU A 7 31.79 12.27 -15.57
N VAL A 8 33.04 12.03 -15.15
CA VAL A 8 34.22 12.82 -15.52
C VAL A 8 34.56 12.66 -17.00
N LYS A 9 34.41 11.43 -17.53
CA LYS A 9 34.69 11.11 -18.93
C LYS A 9 33.40 11.21 -19.73
N ASN A 10 33.45 11.91 -20.86
CA ASN A 10 32.34 11.93 -21.80
C ASN A 10 32.15 10.55 -22.42
N LYS A 11 30.95 9.96 -22.24
CA LYS A 11 30.53 8.69 -22.84
C LYS A 11 29.43 8.87 -23.90
N GLY A 12 29.09 10.11 -24.23
CA GLY A 12 27.88 10.45 -24.98
C GLY A 12 26.61 10.27 -24.15
N HIS A 13 25.48 10.65 -24.73
CA HIS A 13 24.15 10.53 -24.12
C HIS A 13 23.21 9.76 -25.06
N PHE A 14 23.12 8.44 -24.85
CA PHE A 14 22.36 7.53 -25.71
C PHE A 14 20.91 7.96 -25.91
N GLY A 15 20.20 8.29 -24.83
CA GLY A 15 18.79 8.72 -24.89
C GLY A 15 18.55 10.05 -25.61
N LEU A 16 19.60 10.82 -25.91
CA LEU A 16 19.52 12.07 -26.66
C LEU A 16 20.21 11.97 -28.03
N ALA A 17 20.74 10.78 -28.39
CA ALA A 17 21.57 10.58 -29.56
C ALA A 17 22.72 11.61 -29.71
N ALA A 18 23.30 12.06 -28.58
CA ALA A 18 24.30 13.12 -28.55
C ALA A 18 25.72 12.57 -28.24
N PRO A 19 26.75 12.89 -29.04
CA PRO A 19 28.12 12.43 -28.79
C PRO A 19 28.78 13.12 -27.58
N ALA A 20 28.29 14.31 -27.20
CA ALA A 20 28.70 15.03 -26.01
C ALA A 20 27.50 15.78 -25.43
N TYR A 21 27.31 15.68 -24.12
CA TYR A 21 26.23 16.38 -23.43
C TYR A 21 26.66 16.75 -22.01
N VAL A 22 26.34 17.97 -21.59
CA VAL A 22 26.55 18.46 -20.22
C VAL A 22 25.35 19.31 -19.78
N HIS A 23 25.05 19.31 -18.50
CA HIS A 23 24.09 20.27 -17.94
C HIS A 23 24.74 21.65 -17.76
N PHE A 24 24.05 22.70 -18.19
CA PHE A 24 24.55 24.08 -18.10
C PHE A 24 23.48 25.13 -17.77
N THR A 25 22.20 24.85 -18.02
CA THR A 25 21.13 25.87 -18.02
C THR A 25 20.48 26.13 -16.67
N SER A 26 20.87 25.46 -15.58
CA SER A 26 20.20 25.57 -14.27
C SER A 26 21.16 25.61 -13.05
N PRO A 27 22.13 26.55 -13.03
CA PRO A 27 23.14 26.64 -11.95
C PRO A 27 22.59 26.93 -10.55
N ILE A 28 21.39 27.50 -10.45
CA ILE A 28 20.72 27.78 -9.16
C ILE A 28 20.31 26.50 -8.44
N ARG A 29 19.92 25.45 -9.19
CA ARG A 29 19.32 24.21 -8.64
C ARG A 29 20.12 22.94 -8.95
N ARG A 30 21.24 23.05 -9.66
CA ARG A 30 22.13 21.92 -10.01
C ARG A 30 23.59 22.34 -9.90
N TYR A 31 24.35 21.62 -9.07
CA TYR A 31 25.76 21.93 -8.83
C TYR A 31 26.66 21.68 -10.05
N ALA A 32 26.33 20.68 -10.87
CA ALA A 32 27.07 20.40 -12.11
C ALA A 32 27.06 21.61 -13.08
N ASP A 33 25.92 22.27 -13.23
CA ASP A 33 25.79 23.49 -14.02
C ASP A 33 26.66 24.61 -13.42
N LEU A 34 26.63 24.81 -12.10
CA LEU A 34 27.48 25.81 -11.43
C LEU A 34 28.97 25.57 -11.66
N PHE A 35 29.42 24.31 -11.60
CA PHE A 35 30.79 23.92 -11.92
C PHE A 35 31.15 24.26 -13.38
N ASN A 36 30.26 23.95 -14.33
CA ASN A 36 30.46 24.25 -15.74
C ASN A 36 30.48 25.76 -16.02
N HIS A 37 29.61 26.54 -15.36
CA HIS A 37 29.64 28.02 -15.42
C HIS A 37 30.96 28.59 -14.93
N ARG A 38 31.48 28.10 -13.80
CA ARG A 38 32.79 28.52 -13.26
C ARG A 38 33.92 28.19 -14.22
N ASN A 39 33.91 27.00 -14.82
CA ASN A 39 34.92 26.58 -15.77
C ASN A 39 34.87 27.35 -17.09
N LEU A 40 33.68 27.63 -17.62
CA LEU A 40 33.52 28.47 -18.79
C LEU A 40 34.04 29.88 -18.53
N LYS A 41 33.70 30.47 -17.37
CA LYS A 41 34.22 31.79 -16.98
C LYS A 41 35.75 31.79 -16.90
N ARG A 42 36.35 30.78 -16.26
CA ARG A 42 37.82 30.62 -16.21
C ARG A 42 38.43 30.61 -17.60
N PHE A 43 37.92 29.75 -18.48
CA PHE A 43 38.37 29.63 -19.86
C PHE A 43 38.30 30.97 -20.61
N LEU A 44 37.17 31.67 -20.54
CA LEU A 44 36.99 32.97 -21.20
C LEU A 44 37.91 34.07 -20.65
N THR A 45 38.35 33.96 -19.38
CA THR A 45 39.31 34.88 -18.74
C THR A 45 40.77 34.45 -18.88
N GLY A 46 41.06 33.43 -19.69
CA GLY A 46 42.42 32.91 -19.88
C GLY A 46 42.97 32.09 -18.70
N GLN A 47 42.14 31.76 -17.72
CA GLN A 47 42.52 30.90 -16.59
C GLN A 47 42.31 29.42 -16.94
N LYS A 48 43.18 28.55 -16.40
CA LYS A 48 43.04 27.09 -16.58
C LYS A 48 41.74 26.57 -15.93
N PRO A 49 40.86 25.88 -16.67
CA PRO A 49 39.68 25.24 -16.10
C PRO A 49 40.05 24.20 -15.03
N ALA A 50 39.20 24.05 -14.02
CA ALA A 50 39.32 22.99 -13.03
C ALA A 50 38.90 21.64 -13.64
N SER A 51 39.70 20.60 -13.38
CA SER A 51 39.36 19.23 -13.79
C SER A 51 38.25 18.67 -12.90
N PRO A 52 37.21 18.03 -13.47
CA PRO A 52 36.22 17.29 -12.69
C PRO A 52 36.88 16.07 -12.04
N ASN A 53 36.44 15.71 -10.83
CA ASN A 53 36.89 14.51 -10.13
C ASN A 53 35.74 13.50 -9.97
N ALA A 54 36.10 12.23 -9.79
CA ALA A 54 35.12 11.15 -9.73
C ALA A 54 34.26 11.17 -8.46
N GLN A 55 34.79 11.71 -7.36
CA GLN A 55 34.08 11.79 -6.09
C GLN A 55 32.89 12.75 -6.17
N ASP A 56 33.08 13.94 -6.75
CA ASP A 56 32.04 14.93 -6.97
C ASP A 56 30.99 14.40 -7.95
N ALA A 57 31.41 13.78 -9.06
CA ALA A 57 30.49 13.18 -10.03
C ALA A 57 29.59 12.10 -9.38
N LYS A 58 30.18 11.25 -8.54
CA LYS A 58 29.44 10.24 -7.76
C LYS A 58 28.51 10.90 -6.73
N HIS A 59 28.96 11.95 -6.06
CA HIS A 59 28.17 12.68 -5.07
C HIS A 59 26.94 13.33 -5.71
N ILE A 60 27.12 14.09 -6.79
CA ILE A 60 26.02 14.76 -7.51
C ILE A 60 25.00 13.73 -8.03
N SER A 61 25.48 12.64 -8.63
CA SER A 61 24.61 11.55 -9.10
C SER A 61 23.85 10.87 -7.95
N GLY A 62 24.48 10.74 -6.77
CA GLY A 62 23.84 10.23 -5.57
C GLY A 62 22.76 11.18 -5.03
N CYS A 63 23.05 12.48 -4.99
CA CYS A 63 22.09 13.51 -4.59
C CYS A 63 20.88 13.54 -5.53
N GLU A 64 21.08 13.42 -6.85
CA GLU A 64 19.99 13.35 -7.82
C GLU A 64 19.09 12.13 -7.57
N LYS A 65 19.68 10.95 -7.41
CA LYS A 65 18.93 9.73 -7.06
C LYS A 65 18.14 9.88 -5.76
N ASN A 66 18.76 10.46 -4.73
CA ASN A 66 18.11 10.68 -3.44
C ASN A 66 16.94 11.66 -3.55
N ALA A 67 17.12 12.75 -4.31
CA ALA A 67 16.06 13.73 -4.57
C ALA A 67 14.88 13.09 -5.31
N SER A 68 15.14 12.34 -6.39
CA SER A 68 14.09 11.62 -7.13
C SER A 68 13.38 10.58 -6.27
N ALA A 69 14.12 9.87 -5.40
CA ALA A 69 13.52 8.91 -4.47
C ALA A 69 12.61 9.59 -3.44
N ALA A 70 13.03 10.74 -2.90
CA ALA A 70 12.22 11.53 -1.98
C ALA A 70 10.96 12.08 -2.67
N GLU A 71 11.09 12.63 -3.87
CA GLU A 71 9.96 13.12 -4.68
C GLU A 71 8.97 11.99 -4.98
N SER A 72 9.47 10.82 -5.39
CA SER A 72 8.63 9.64 -5.64
C SER A 72 7.86 9.21 -4.39
N ARG A 73 8.50 9.21 -3.21
CA ARG A 73 7.84 8.89 -1.94
C ARG A 73 6.71 9.87 -1.62
N VAL A 74 6.96 11.18 -1.79
CA VAL A 74 5.96 12.22 -1.54
C VAL A 74 4.80 12.12 -2.53
N SER A 75 5.09 11.91 -3.82
CA SER A 75 4.06 11.70 -4.84
C SER A 75 3.18 10.50 -4.53
N LYS A 76 3.77 9.35 -4.16
CA LYS A 76 3.03 8.15 -3.75
C LYS A 76 2.16 8.40 -2.53
N PHE A 77 2.66 9.11 -1.53
CA PHE A 77 1.90 9.45 -0.34
C PHE A 77 0.67 10.30 -0.67
N TYR A 78 0.82 11.37 -1.46
CA TYR A 78 -0.32 12.20 -1.85
C TYR A 78 -1.29 11.48 -2.80
N ARG A 79 -0.80 10.61 -3.70
CA ARG A 79 -1.66 9.76 -4.54
C ARG A 79 -2.50 8.81 -3.68
N PHE A 80 -1.93 8.25 -2.62
CA PHE A 80 -2.64 7.43 -1.67
C PHE A 80 -3.75 8.21 -0.94
N LEU A 81 -3.44 9.41 -0.42
CA LEU A 81 -4.44 10.29 0.20
C LEU A 81 -5.55 10.69 -0.79
N TYR A 82 -5.20 10.88 -2.05
CA TYR A 82 -6.19 11.20 -3.09
C TYR A 82 -7.07 9.98 -3.44
N ALA A 83 -6.50 8.77 -3.44
CA ALA A 83 -7.20 7.53 -3.74
C ALA A 83 -8.34 7.23 -2.75
N GLU A 84 -8.23 7.65 -1.49
CA GLU A 84 -9.28 7.52 -0.47
C GLU A 84 -10.61 8.13 -0.95
N ARG A 85 -10.56 9.24 -1.69
CA ARG A 85 -11.75 9.95 -2.20
C ARG A 85 -12.39 9.24 -3.39
N LEU A 86 -11.72 8.24 -3.95
CA LEU A 86 -12.13 7.52 -5.16
C LEU A 86 -12.65 6.11 -4.85
N ILE A 87 -12.74 5.75 -3.56
CA ILE A 87 -13.29 4.45 -3.13
C ILE A 87 -14.73 4.31 -3.65
N GLY A 88 -15.00 3.15 -4.26
CA GLY A 88 -16.30 2.83 -4.87
C GLY A 88 -16.48 3.33 -6.30
N GLN A 89 -15.53 4.08 -6.86
CA GLN A 89 -15.55 4.50 -8.26
C GLN A 89 -14.81 3.48 -9.14
N THR A 90 -15.24 3.35 -10.40
CA THR A 90 -14.60 2.47 -11.39
C THR A 90 -13.79 3.29 -12.39
N PHE A 91 -12.62 2.76 -12.78
CA PHE A 91 -11.72 3.43 -13.70
C PHE A 91 -11.19 2.44 -14.74
N ASN A 92 -10.86 2.96 -15.92
CA ASN A 92 -10.03 2.23 -16.86
C ASN A 92 -8.61 2.12 -16.29
N GLY A 93 -8.04 0.92 -16.42
CA GLY A 93 -6.75 0.59 -15.83
C GLY A 93 -5.85 -0.09 -16.85
N LYS A 94 -4.58 0.29 -16.84
CA LYS A 94 -3.52 -0.36 -17.61
C LYS A 94 -2.68 -1.23 -16.67
N ILE A 95 -2.46 -2.48 -17.04
CA ILE A 95 -1.54 -3.36 -16.32
C ILE A 95 -0.12 -2.76 -16.41
N SER A 96 0.42 -2.33 -15.27
CA SER A 96 1.75 -1.72 -15.17
C SER A 96 2.83 -2.77 -14.92
N ALA A 97 2.51 -3.80 -14.12
CA ALA A 97 3.41 -4.91 -13.83
C ALA A 97 2.65 -6.18 -13.41
N VAL A 98 3.23 -7.33 -13.74
CA VAL A 98 2.79 -8.62 -13.22
C VAL A 98 3.93 -9.20 -12.39
N THR A 99 3.64 -9.57 -11.14
CA THR A 99 4.63 -10.09 -10.21
C THR A 99 4.05 -11.28 -9.44
N ARG A 100 4.88 -12.01 -8.69
CA ARG A 100 4.40 -13.04 -7.74
C ARG A 100 3.49 -12.49 -6.63
N LYS A 101 3.38 -11.16 -6.50
CA LYS A 101 2.55 -10.48 -5.51
C LYS A 101 1.14 -10.16 -6.02
N GLY A 102 0.89 -10.36 -7.32
CA GLY A 102 -0.34 -9.99 -8.00
C GLY A 102 -0.10 -9.06 -9.20
N VAL A 103 -1.19 -8.44 -9.65
CA VAL A 103 -1.21 -7.56 -10.83
C VAL A 103 -1.28 -6.12 -10.36
N PHE A 104 -0.30 -5.31 -10.78
CA PHE A 104 -0.34 -3.86 -10.60
C PHE A 104 -1.08 -3.24 -11.76
N VAL A 105 -2.05 -2.38 -11.45
CA VAL A 105 -2.88 -1.67 -12.42
C VAL A 105 -2.77 -0.18 -12.14
N ASP A 106 -2.34 0.59 -13.13
CA ASP A 106 -2.32 2.05 -13.09
C ASP A 106 -3.62 2.58 -13.69
N THR A 107 -4.27 3.50 -12.99
CA THR A 107 -5.49 4.16 -13.46
C THR A 107 -5.14 5.18 -14.52
N GLU A 108 -5.69 5.03 -15.73
CA GLU A 108 -5.30 5.86 -16.89
C GLU A 108 -5.55 7.35 -16.66
N GLU A 109 -6.63 7.68 -15.93
CA GLU A 109 -7.06 9.06 -15.70
C GLU A 109 -6.45 9.71 -14.45
N LYS A 110 -6.05 8.91 -13.44
CA LYS A 110 -5.69 9.40 -12.11
C LYS A 110 -4.23 9.16 -11.76
N GLY A 111 -3.52 8.31 -12.51
CA GLY A 111 -2.11 7.98 -12.26
C GLY A 111 -1.88 7.32 -10.90
N ILE A 112 -2.90 6.65 -10.37
CA ILE A 112 -2.88 5.88 -9.14
C ILE A 112 -2.65 4.42 -9.52
N GLU A 113 -1.60 3.84 -8.98
CA GLU A 113 -1.30 2.42 -9.11
C GLU A 113 -1.89 1.65 -7.93
N GLY A 114 -2.72 0.66 -8.23
CA GLY A 114 -3.25 -0.30 -7.27
C GLY A 114 -2.66 -1.68 -7.48
N LEU A 115 -2.48 -2.44 -6.39
CA LEU A 115 -2.17 -3.87 -6.46
C LEU A 115 -3.47 -4.66 -6.32
N ILE A 116 -3.73 -5.54 -7.27
CA ILE A 116 -4.75 -6.58 -7.17
C ILE A 116 -4.04 -7.86 -6.73
N PRO A 117 -4.12 -8.25 -5.44
CA PRO A 117 -3.58 -9.53 -4.98
C PRO A 117 -4.39 -10.69 -5.58
N GLU A 118 -3.76 -11.87 -5.69
CA GLU A 118 -4.48 -13.09 -6.08
C GLU A 118 -5.54 -13.42 -5.02
N GLY A 119 -6.81 -13.40 -5.43
CA GLY A 119 -7.92 -13.88 -4.61
C GLY A 119 -7.83 -15.39 -4.34
N GLY A 120 -8.67 -15.88 -3.43
CA GLY A 120 -8.82 -17.32 -3.17
C GLY A 120 -10.21 -17.83 -3.60
N GLU A 121 -10.39 -19.14 -3.60
CA GLU A 121 -11.66 -19.82 -3.98
C GLU A 121 -12.86 -19.48 -3.08
N SER A 122 -12.59 -18.85 -1.92
CA SER A 122 -13.60 -18.36 -0.98
C SER A 122 -13.23 -16.97 -0.43
N ARG A 123 -14.20 -16.31 0.21
CA ARG A 123 -13.97 -15.05 0.95
C ARG A 123 -12.84 -15.22 1.97
N ALA A 124 -12.88 -16.27 2.77
CA ALA A 124 -11.86 -16.56 3.78
C ALA A 124 -10.48 -16.82 3.17
N ALA A 125 -10.41 -17.53 2.03
CA ALA A 125 -9.16 -17.75 1.32
C ALA A 125 -8.56 -16.43 0.77
N SER A 126 -9.42 -15.54 0.25
CA SER A 126 -9.02 -14.22 -0.24
C SER A 126 -8.47 -13.33 0.88
N VAL A 127 -9.15 -13.27 2.03
CA VAL A 127 -8.68 -12.56 3.22
C VAL A 127 -7.34 -13.12 3.68
N ARG A 128 -7.19 -14.45 3.74
CA ARG A 128 -5.94 -15.11 4.14
C ARG A 128 -4.79 -14.79 3.19
N ASN A 129 -5.02 -14.76 1.88
CA ASN A 129 -4.02 -14.34 0.90
C ASN A 129 -3.59 -12.89 1.15
N GLY A 130 -4.54 -12.00 1.43
CA GLY A 130 -4.26 -10.62 1.84
C GLY A 130 -3.42 -10.52 3.11
N MET A 131 -3.75 -11.28 4.16
CA MET A 131 -3.01 -11.31 5.42
C MET A 131 -1.57 -11.83 5.24
N LYS A 132 -1.39 -12.93 4.49
CA LYS A 132 -0.07 -13.47 4.14
C LYS A 132 0.75 -12.48 3.32
N TYR A 133 0.10 -11.72 2.45
CA TYR A 133 0.75 -10.66 1.69
C TYR A 133 1.26 -9.55 2.61
N LEU A 134 0.42 -9.04 3.51
CA LEU A 134 0.78 -7.99 4.48
C LEU A 134 1.94 -8.44 5.38
N ASP A 135 1.91 -9.67 5.89
CA ASP A 135 2.99 -10.20 6.74
C ASP A 135 4.36 -10.16 6.04
N ARG A 136 4.40 -10.49 4.74
CA ARG A 136 5.64 -10.43 3.93
C ARG A 136 6.09 -9.01 3.58
N GLN A 137 5.18 -8.04 3.58
CA GLN A 137 5.50 -6.63 3.24
C GLN A 137 5.80 -5.77 4.46
N GLY A 138 5.47 -6.26 5.65
CA GLY A 138 5.47 -5.48 6.89
C GLY A 138 4.02 -5.31 7.35
N MET A 139 3.62 -6.13 8.32
CA MET A 139 2.27 -6.10 8.89
C MET A 139 2.00 -4.73 9.55
N PRO A 140 0.93 -4.02 9.18
CA PRO A 140 0.51 -2.82 9.90
C PRO A 140 -0.04 -3.19 11.28
N ASP A 141 -0.04 -2.26 12.24
CA ASP A 141 -0.51 -2.50 13.62
C ASP A 141 -1.97 -2.98 13.68
N PHE A 142 -2.79 -2.50 12.75
CA PHE A 142 -4.19 -2.88 12.60
C PHE A 142 -4.51 -3.15 11.14
N VAL A 143 -5.28 -4.21 10.90
CA VAL A 143 -5.78 -4.61 9.58
C VAL A 143 -7.29 -4.52 9.57
N TYR A 144 -7.83 -3.81 8.58
CA TYR A 144 -9.27 -3.74 8.33
C TYR A 144 -9.64 -4.70 7.20
N VAL A 145 -10.66 -5.52 7.43
CA VAL A 145 -11.28 -6.41 6.43
C VAL A 145 -12.67 -5.89 6.13
N HIS A 146 -12.94 -5.61 4.86
CA HIS A 146 -14.20 -5.02 4.43
C HIS A 146 -14.68 -5.60 3.11
N ASP A 147 -16.00 -5.63 2.92
CA ASP A 147 -16.58 -6.09 1.67
C ASP A 147 -16.53 -4.98 0.63
N ALA A 148 -15.94 -5.28 -0.52
CA ALA A 148 -15.84 -4.32 -1.63
C ALA A 148 -17.21 -3.84 -2.14
N VAL A 149 -18.27 -4.64 -1.96
CA VAL A 149 -19.63 -4.33 -2.41
C VAL A 149 -20.41 -3.42 -1.45
N ARG A 150 -19.86 -3.06 -0.29
CA ARG A 150 -20.49 -2.16 0.71
C ARG A 150 -19.61 -0.94 1.06
N PRO A 151 -19.14 -0.17 0.07
CA PRO A 151 -18.00 0.76 0.23
C PRO A 151 -18.26 1.96 1.15
N PHE A 152 -19.50 2.21 1.56
CA PHE A 152 -19.87 3.39 2.33
C PHE A 152 -19.63 3.17 3.82
N ILE A 153 -18.46 3.59 4.30
CA ILE A 153 -18.10 3.62 5.72
C ILE A 153 -17.85 5.06 6.13
N THR A 154 -18.35 5.45 7.31
CA THR A 154 -18.06 6.78 7.86
C THR A 154 -16.70 6.81 8.55
N LEU A 155 -15.99 7.94 8.47
CA LEU A 155 -14.72 8.13 9.19
C LEU A 155 -14.90 7.90 10.70
N LYS A 156 -16.04 8.33 11.25
CA LYS A 156 -16.41 8.11 12.65
C LYS A 156 -16.40 6.61 13.00
N LEU A 157 -17.01 5.77 12.16
CA LEU A 157 -17.03 4.33 12.40
C LEU A 157 -15.61 3.72 12.36
N ILE A 158 -14.77 4.14 11.41
CA ILE A 158 -13.37 3.67 11.35
C ILE A 158 -12.60 4.02 12.64
N GLN A 159 -12.77 5.26 13.12
CA GLN A 159 -12.13 5.74 14.35
C GLN A 159 -12.61 4.98 15.58
N GLU A 160 -13.92 4.79 15.73
CA GLU A 160 -14.51 4.04 16.84
C GLU A 160 -14.02 2.59 16.87
N LEU A 161 -13.94 1.95 15.70
CA LEU A 161 -13.40 0.60 15.56
C LEU A 161 -11.92 0.54 15.94
N LEU A 162 -11.11 1.51 15.51
CA LEU A 162 -9.69 1.56 15.86
C LEU A 162 -9.50 1.66 17.38
N LEU A 163 -10.19 2.63 18.00
CA LEU A 163 -10.12 2.88 19.43
C LEU A 163 -10.60 1.68 20.25
N THR A 164 -11.58 0.94 19.73
CA THR A 164 -12.07 -0.29 20.36
C THR A 164 -11.04 -1.40 20.22
N ALA A 165 -10.53 -1.64 19.01
CA ALA A 165 -9.53 -2.68 18.73
C ALA A 165 -8.19 -2.42 19.45
N GLN A 166 -7.83 -1.17 19.71
CA GLN A 166 -6.68 -0.84 20.56
C GLN A 166 -6.83 -1.38 22.00
N LYS A 167 -8.05 -1.56 22.50
CA LYS A 167 -8.34 -2.08 23.83
C LYS A 167 -8.56 -3.59 23.84
N SER A 168 -9.24 -4.12 22.83
CA SER A 168 -9.69 -5.53 22.77
C SER A 168 -8.90 -6.43 21.81
N GLY A 169 -8.04 -5.85 20.96
CA GLY A 169 -7.31 -6.56 19.91
C GLY A 169 -8.09 -6.77 18.60
N ALA A 170 -9.43 -6.70 18.63
CA ALA A 170 -10.29 -6.67 17.43
C ALA A 170 -11.63 -5.97 17.70
N ALA A 171 -12.29 -5.48 16.65
CA ALA A 171 -13.61 -4.86 16.73
C ALA A 171 -14.39 -4.97 15.41
N ALA A 172 -15.73 -5.05 15.50
CA ALA A 172 -16.65 -4.84 14.38
C ALA A 172 -17.89 -4.06 14.81
N PRO A 173 -18.54 -3.41 13.84
CA PRO A 173 -19.89 -2.94 14.00
C PRO A 173 -20.86 -4.12 14.10
N ALA A 174 -21.86 -3.96 14.95
CA ALA A 174 -22.96 -4.90 15.12
C ALA A 174 -24.28 -4.12 15.13
N VAL A 175 -25.30 -4.64 14.45
CA VAL A 175 -26.63 -4.04 14.42
C VAL A 175 -27.68 -5.03 14.91
N ASN A 176 -28.80 -4.52 15.42
CA ASN A 176 -29.91 -5.39 15.79
C ASN A 176 -30.60 -5.92 14.52
N PRO A 177 -30.96 -7.20 14.47
CA PRO A 177 -31.80 -7.71 13.41
C PRO A 177 -33.18 -7.05 13.47
N VAL A 178 -33.56 -6.41 12.37
CA VAL A 178 -34.92 -5.85 12.21
C VAL A 178 -35.88 -6.94 11.74
N GLU A 179 -35.40 -7.78 10.82
CA GLU A 179 -36.16 -8.87 10.25
C GLU A 179 -36.32 -10.05 11.22
N THR A 180 -37.34 -10.87 10.97
CA THR A 180 -37.58 -12.10 11.74
C THR A 180 -36.50 -13.12 11.40
N VAL A 181 -35.75 -13.56 12.41
CA VAL A 181 -34.69 -14.57 12.25
C VAL A 181 -35.21 -15.93 12.72
N ARG A 182 -34.99 -16.97 11.92
CA ARG A 182 -35.34 -18.36 12.23
C ARG A 182 -34.11 -19.25 12.13
N LEU A 183 -33.97 -20.18 13.06
CA LEU A 183 -32.97 -21.25 13.00
C LEU A 183 -33.58 -22.44 12.27
N SER A 184 -32.96 -22.90 11.19
CA SER A 184 -33.34 -24.13 10.51
C SER A 184 -32.49 -25.30 10.99
N ASP A 185 -33.11 -26.46 11.26
CA ASP A 185 -32.39 -27.71 11.47
C ASP A 185 -32.14 -28.46 10.14
N ALA A 186 -31.42 -29.58 10.22
CA ALA A 186 -31.10 -30.42 9.05
C ALA A 186 -32.35 -31.08 8.42
N ASP A 187 -33.46 -31.16 9.17
CA ASP A 187 -34.72 -31.76 8.77
C ASP A 187 -35.71 -30.72 8.19
N GLY A 188 -35.31 -29.45 8.13
CA GLY A 188 -36.09 -28.35 7.54
C GLY A 188 -37.12 -27.73 8.49
N HIS A 189 -37.07 -28.02 9.79
CA HIS A 189 -37.88 -27.32 10.78
C HIS A 189 -37.29 -25.96 11.11
N TYR A 190 -38.15 -24.99 11.43
CA TYR A 190 -37.75 -23.64 11.77
C TYR A 190 -38.16 -23.25 13.19
N ALA A 191 -37.18 -22.96 14.04
CA ALA A 191 -37.40 -22.37 15.36
C ALA A 191 -37.27 -20.84 15.29
N LEU A 192 -38.17 -20.13 15.97
CA LEU A 192 -38.07 -18.67 16.10
C LEU A 192 -36.92 -18.33 17.06
N LEU A 193 -35.98 -17.48 16.61
CA LEU A 193 -34.97 -16.92 17.50
C LEU A 193 -35.45 -15.59 18.07
N ASN A 194 -35.18 -15.37 19.36
CA ASN A 194 -35.41 -14.07 19.96
C ASN A 194 -34.38 -13.06 19.44
N ARG A 195 -34.82 -12.17 18.55
CA ARG A 195 -33.98 -11.15 17.92
C ARG A 195 -33.36 -10.15 18.89
N ASP A 196 -33.92 -9.97 20.09
CA ASP A 196 -33.41 -9.00 21.08
C ASP A 196 -32.03 -9.41 21.63
N ASN A 197 -31.73 -10.71 21.60
CA ASN A 197 -30.45 -11.26 22.02
C ASN A 197 -29.48 -11.49 20.85
N LEU A 198 -29.85 -11.09 19.64
CA LEU A 198 -29.05 -11.30 18.44
C LEU A 198 -28.40 -10.01 17.97
N LYS A 199 -27.23 -10.18 17.38
CA LYS A 199 -26.47 -9.12 16.71
C LYS A 199 -26.08 -9.60 15.32
N LEU A 200 -26.30 -8.73 14.34
CA LEU A 200 -25.81 -8.94 12.98
C LEU A 200 -24.46 -8.26 12.85
N MET A 201 -23.40 -9.06 12.79
CA MET A 201 -22.05 -8.58 12.57
C MET A 201 -21.93 -7.93 11.19
N GLN A 202 -21.27 -6.78 11.14
CA GLN A 202 -21.07 -6.00 9.92
C GLN A 202 -19.58 -5.89 9.61
N THR A 203 -19.26 -5.59 8.36
CA THR A 203 -17.94 -5.13 7.96
C THR A 203 -17.95 -3.58 7.93
N PRO A 204 -16.83 -2.89 8.19
CA PRO A 204 -15.47 -3.40 8.30
C PRO A 204 -15.16 -4.03 9.67
N GLN A 205 -14.39 -5.10 9.67
CA GLN A 205 -13.84 -5.72 10.88
C GLN A 205 -12.38 -5.33 11.01
N VAL A 206 -11.93 -4.94 12.19
CA VAL A 206 -10.53 -4.56 12.45
C VAL A 206 -9.88 -5.53 13.42
N ILE A 207 -8.63 -5.88 13.15
CA ILE A 207 -7.86 -6.85 13.92
C ILE A 207 -6.43 -6.33 14.09
N CYS A 208 -5.86 -6.46 15.27
CA CYS A 208 -4.46 -6.11 15.50
C CYS A 208 -3.50 -7.14 14.85
N ALA A 209 -2.31 -6.65 14.47
CA ALA A 209 -1.26 -7.44 13.81
C ALA A 209 -0.92 -8.73 14.56
N ASP A 210 -0.84 -8.65 15.88
CA ASP A 210 -0.43 -9.76 16.73
C ASP A 210 -1.45 -10.90 16.68
N TYR A 211 -2.74 -10.57 16.61
CA TYR A 211 -3.81 -11.56 16.48
C TYR A 211 -3.83 -12.19 15.09
N VAL A 212 -3.59 -11.39 14.03
CA VAL A 212 -3.45 -11.92 12.67
C VAL A 212 -2.31 -12.95 12.63
N ARG A 213 -1.14 -12.63 13.19
CA ARG A 213 0.01 -13.56 13.20
C ARG A 213 -0.24 -14.80 14.03
N ARG A 214 -0.90 -14.66 15.17
CA ARG A 214 -1.12 -15.76 16.11
C ARG A 214 -2.23 -16.71 15.68
N PHE A 215 -3.23 -16.23 14.95
CA PHE A 215 -4.44 -17.02 14.68
C PHE A 215 -4.84 -17.14 13.21
N PHE A 216 -4.48 -16.19 12.34
CA PHE A 216 -4.82 -16.27 10.91
C PHE A 216 -3.73 -16.94 10.06
N LEU A 217 -2.46 -16.75 10.42
CA LEU A 217 -1.33 -17.23 9.64
C LEU A 217 -0.94 -18.71 9.89
N PRO A 218 -1.06 -19.29 11.10
CA PRO A 218 -0.71 -20.69 11.32
C PRO A 218 -1.61 -21.67 10.56
N GLU A 219 -1.06 -22.79 10.09
CA GLU A 219 -1.81 -23.83 9.36
C GLU A 219 -2.91 -24.50 10.18
N LEU A 220 -2.83 -24.47 11.53
CA LEU A 220 -3.89 -24.99 12.42
C LEU A 220 -5.25 -24.30 12.24
N ALA A 221 -5.27 -23.07 11.71
CA ALA A 221 -6.49 -22.33 11.35
C ALA A 221 -7.24 -22.92 10.13
N SER A 222 -6.80 -24.06 9.61
CA SER A 222 -7.51 -24.85 8.59
C SER A 222 -8.52 -25.84 9.20
N GLN A 223 -8.45 -26.11 10.52
CA GLN A 223 -9.37 -27.02 11.22
C GLN A 223 -10.50 -26.33 11.97
N VAL A 224 -10.43 -25.00 12.15
CA VAL A 224 -11.46 -24.20 12.84
C VAL A 224 -12.32 -23.48 11.79
N GLN A 225 -13.64 -23.73 11.80
CA GLN A 225 -14.59 -22.98 10.98
C GLN A 225 -14.73 -21.56 11.53
N PHE A 226 -13.92 -20.63 11.03
CA PHE A 226 -14.12 -19.20 11.30
C PHE A 226 -15.28 -18.70 10.44
N THR A 227 -16.37 -18.30 11.09
CA THR A 227 -17.57 -17.75 10.44
C THR A 227 -17.38 -16.28 10.07
N ASP A 228 -16.54 -15.56 10.80
CA ASP A 228 -16.08 -14.20 10.50
C ASP A 228 -14.68 -13.91 11.07
N GLU A 229 -14.12 -12.72 10.84
CA GLU A 229 -12.76 -12.41 11.28
C GLU A 229 -12.62 -12.14 12.79
N ILE A 230 -13.73 -11.95 13.50
CA ILE A 230 -13.78 -11.62 14.94
C ILE A 230 -14.03 -12.85 15.81
N SER A 231 -14.65 -13.88 15.25
CA SER A 231 -14.81 -15.20 15.86
C SER A 231 -13.46 -15.79 16.33
N VAL A 232 -12.36 -15.30 15.75
CA VAL A 232 -10.98 -15.59 16.13
C VAL A 232 -10.62 -15.07 17.54
N VAL A 233 -11.17 -13.92 17.93
CA VAL A 233 -10.98 -13.30 19.25
C VAL A 233 -11.99 -13.82 20.27
N GLU A 234 -13.19 -14.20 19.84
CA GLU A 234 -14.21 -14.77 20.72
C GLU A 234 -13.83 -16.16 21.23
N ASN A 235 -13.26 -17.02 20.37
CA ASN A 235 -12.70 -18.33 20.77
C ASN A 235 -11.49 -18.21 21.72
N LEU A 236 -10.90 -17.02 21.86
CA LEU A 236 -9.79 -16.73 22.75
C LEU A 236 -10.27 -16.61 24.21
N ALA A 237 -11.52 -16.18 24.43
CA ALA A 237 -12.13 -16.10 25.76
C ALA A 237 -12.49 -17.48 26.33
N GLU A 238 -12.86 -18.44 25.48
CA GLU A 238 -13.16 -19.82 25.89
C GLU A 238 -11.91 -20.68 26.13
N VAL A 239 -10.78 -20.37 25.49
CA VAL A 239 -9.52 -21.13 25.64
C VAL A 239 -8.67 -20.64 26.83
N LEU A 240 -8.97 -19.46 27.39
CA LEU A 240 -8.29 -18.88 28.55
C LEU A 240 -9.11 -18.91 29.85
N SER A 241 -10.33 -19.47 29.81
CA SER A 241 -11.19 -19.77 30.98
C SER A 241 -11.09 -21.23 31.39
#